data_AF-A0A5D8ZXU5-F1
#
_entry.id   AF-A0A5D8ZXU5-F1
#
_cell.length_a   1.000
_cell.length_b   1.000
_cell.length_c   1.000
_cell.angle_alpha   90.00
_cell.angle_beta   90.00
_cell.angle_gamma   90.00
#
_symmetry.space_group_name_H-M   'P 1'
#
loop_
_entity.id
_entity.type
_entity.pdbx_description
1 polymer ?
#
loop_
_entity_poly.entity_id
_entity_poly.type
_entity_poly.pdbx_seq_one_letter_code
_entity_poly.pdbx_strand_id
1 'polypeptide(L)' 'MNNIDTISVLTKKILKKTVEIQKEFPELYDLLDETPLFFSFTEKNITIRDLRQYLISLIRQQKSFEKGTSKKIIYNNSQ' A
#
# COMPACT_ATOMS: atom_id res chain seq x y z
N MET A 1 -21.20 10.61 -8.23
CA MET A 1 -19.79 10.68 -7.78
C MET A 1 -18.96 10.93 -9.02
N ASN A 2 -18.28 12.07 -9.15
CA ASN A 2 -17.51 12.37 -10.36
C ASN A 2 -16.18 11.60 -10.36
N ASN A 3 -15.55 11.46 -11.52
CA ASN A 3 -14.26 10.76 -11.65
C ASN A 3 -13.17 11.39 -10.76
N ILE A 4 -13.17 12.72 -10.66
CA ILE A 4 -12.26 13.50 -9.81
C ILE A 4 -12.47 13.14 -8.33
N ASP A 5 -13.71 13.03 -7.87
CA ASP A 5 -14.03 12.64 -6.49
C ASP A 5 -13.53 11.22 -6.19
N THR A 6 -13.67 10.31 -7.16
CA THR A 6 -13.23 8.92 -7.01
C THR A 6 -11.71 8.81 -6.93
N ILE A 7 -10.98 9.56 -7.77
CA ILE A 7 -9.52 9.65 -7.73
C ILE A 7 -9.06 10.21 -6.37
N SER A 8 -9.69 11.28 -5.90
CA SER A 8 -9.39 11.90 -4.60
C SER A 8 -9.60 10.92 -3.44
N VAL A 9 -10.73 10.21 -3.42
CA VAL A 9 -11.02 9.21 -2.39
C VAL A 9 -10.02 8.05 -2.41
N LEU A 10 -9.68 7.53 -3.59
CA LEU A 10 -8.72 6.44 -3.71
C LEU A 10 -7.32 6.87 -3.27
N THR A 11 -6.90 8.07 -3.68
CA THR A 11 -5.61 8.65 -3.28
C THR A 11 -5.51 8.79 -1.75
N LYS A 12 -6.56 9.31 -1.09
CA LYS A 12 -6.60 9.41 0.37
C LYS A 12 -6.49 8.04 1.05
N LYS A 13 -7.15 7.01 0.50
CA LYS A 13 -7.07 5.63 1.02
C LYS A 13 -5.68 5.04 0.87
N ILE A 14 -5.05 5.25 -0.28
CA ILE A 14 -3.68 4.82 -0.56
C ILE A 14 -2.71 5.48 0.42
N LEU A 15 -2.78 6.80 0.59
CA LEU A 15 -1.92 7.53 1.50
C LEU A 15 -2.09 7.02 2.94
N LYS A 16 -3.33 6.90 3.41
CA LYS A 16 -3.62 6.35 4.75
C LYS A 16 -3.00 4.97 4.93
N LYS A 17 -3.20 4.06 3.98
CA LYS A 17 -2.69 2.69 4.06
C LYS A 17 -1.16 2.64 4.04
N THR A 18 -0.55 3.51 3.26
CA THR A 18 0.91 3.64 3.16
C THR A 18 1.51 4.12 4.48
N VAL A 19 0.89 5.12 5.13
CA VAL A 19 1.30 5.60 6.46
C VAL A 19 1.10 4.54 7.54
N GLU A 20 0.00 3.78 7.49
CA GLU A 20 -0.22 2.63 8.38
C GLU A 20 0.91 1.59 8.24
N ILE A 21 1.25 1.22 7.00
CA ILE A 21 2.36 0.28 6.72
C ILE A 21 3.69 0.85 7.22
N GLN A 22 4.01 2.12 6.96
CA GLN A 22 5.23 2.75 7.46
C GLN A 22 5.36 2.68 8.98
N LYS A 23 4.25 2.90 9.69
CA LYS A 23 4.24 2.93 11.15
C LYS A 23 4.34 1.54 11.76
N GLU A 24 3.60 0.57 11.21
CA GLU A 24 3.46 -0.77 11.79
C GLU A 24 4.48 -1.77 11.26
N PHE A 25 4.92 -1.60 10.02
CA PHE A 25 5.79 -2.51 9.28
C PHE A 25 6.82 -1.71 8.45
N PRO A 26 7.75 -0.97 9.09
CA PRO A 26 8.74 -0.16 8.37
C PRO A 26 9.59 -0.98 7.39
N GLU A 27 9.91 -2.23 7.73
CA GLU A 27 10.60 -3.16 6.81
C GLU A 27 9.78 -3.46 5.54
N LEU A 28 8.46 -3.56 5.66
CA LEU A 28 7.59 -3.72 4.50
C LEU A 28 7.53 -2.42 3.70
N TYR A 29 7.50 -1.27 4.38
CA TYR A 29 7.47 0.04 3.75
C TYR A 29 8.70 0.27 2.85
N ASP A 30 9.89 -0.10 3.32
CA ASP A 30 11.13 -0.02 2.54
C ASP A 30 11.13 -0.92 1.28
N LEU A 31 10.27 -1.94 1.27
CA LEU A 31 10.10 -2.90 0.18
C LEU A 31 8.91 -2.57 -0.75
N LEU A 32 8.12 -1.55 -0.44
CA LEU A 32 7.07 -1.10 -1.36
C LEU A 32 7.76 -0.47 -2.59
N ASP A 33 7.74 -1.19 -3.72
CA ASP A 33 8.21 -0.65 -5.00
C ASP A 33 7.51 0.68 -5.27
N GLU A 34 8.33 1.72 -5.38
CA GLU A 34 7.99 3.12 -5.61
C GLU A 34 6.84 3.61 -4.73
N THR A 35 7.21 4.35 -3.68
CA THR A 35 6.27 5.26 -3.04
C THR A 35 5.53 6.02 -4.15
N PRO A 36 4.19 6.03 -4.19
CA PRO A 36 3.46 7.02 -4.95
C PRO A 36 3.57 8.30 -4.12
N LEU A 37 4.79 8.81 -3.99
CA LEU A 37 5.06 10.16 -3.58
C LEU A 37 4.64 11.03 -4.75
N PHE A 38 3.31 11.11 -4.87
CA PHE A 38 2.59 12.01 -5.72
C PHE A 38 2.88 11.76 -7.19
N PHE A 39 1.85 11.27 -7.88
CA PHE A 39 1.46 11.77 -9.20
C PHE A 39 2.52 12.70 -9.76
N SER A 40 3.41 12.19 -10.59
CA SER A 40 4.14 13.10 -11.45
C SER A 40 3.01 13.87 -12.15
N PHE A 41 2.85 15.17 -11.85
CA PHE A 41 1.83 16.01 -12.51
C PHE A 41 2.01 15.97 -14.05
N THR A 42 3.15 15.42 -14.48
CA THR A 42 3.58 15.07 -15.82
C THR A 42 2.96 13.80 -16.39
N GLU A 43 2.54 12.80 -15.59
CA GLU A 43 1.85 11.61 -16.08
C GLU A 43 0.35 11.88 -16.25
N LYS A 44 0.00 12.37 -17.45
CA LYS A 44 -1.34 12.82 -17.81
C LYS A 44 -2.47 11.76 -17.72
N ASN A 45 -2.23 10.51 -17.32
CA ASN A 45 -3.22 9.43 -17.49
C ASN A 45 -3.33 8.43 -16.31
N ILE A 46 -3.12 8.84 -15.05
CA ILE A 46 -3.45 7.93 -13.93
C ILE A 46 -4.96 7.73 -13.87
N THR A 47 -5.38 6.49 -14.14
CA THR A 47 -6.80 6.12 -14.16
C THR A 47 -7.28 5.68 -12.78
N ILE A 48 -8.61 5.68 -12.60
CA ILE A 48 -9.25 5.08 -11.42
C ILE A 48 -8.86 3.59 -11.26
N ARG A 49 -8.63 2.89 -12.38
CA ARG A 49 -8.24 1.48 -12.37
C ARG A 49 -6.85 1.31 -11.75
N ASP A 50 -5.90 2.16 -12.13
CA ASP A 50 -4.52 2.09 -11.64
C ASP A 50 -4.49 2.31 -10.12
N LEU A 51 -5.22 3.32 -9.64
CA LEU A 51 -5.34 3.59 -8.20
C LEU A 51 -5.98 2.44 -7.43
N ARG A 52 -7.01 1.79 -8.01
CA ARG A 52 -7.64 0.61 -7.38
C ARG A 52 -6.67 -0.57 -7.34
N GLN A 53 -5.97 -0.85 -8.43
CA GLN A 53 -5.00 -1.94 -8.51
C GLN A 53 -3.85 -1.73 -7.53
N TYR A 54 -3.36 -0.50 -7.42
CA TYR A 54 -2.34 -0.14 -6.46
C TYR A 54 -2.80 -0.35 -5.00
N LEU A 55 -3.99 0.14 -4.65
CA LEU A 55 -4.56 -0.07 -3.31
C LEU A 55 -4.73 -1.58 -2.98
N ILE A 56 -5.17 -2.39 -3.95
CA ILE A 56 -5.27 -3.85 -3.77
C ILE A 56 -3.88 -4.47 -3.55
N SER A 57 -2.87 -4.00 -4.29
CA SER A 57 -1.49 -4.45 -4.13
C SER A 57 -0.98 -4.19 -2.72
N LEU A 58 -1.13 -2.96 -2.20
CA LEU A 58 -0.75 -2.60 -0.82
C LEU A 58 -1.41 -3.51 0.22
N ILE A 59 -2.73 -3.74 0.09
CA ILE A 59 -3.47 -4.61 1.00
C ILE A 59 -2.96 -6.06 0.93
N ARG A 60 -2.64 -6.56 -0.27
CA ARG A 60 -2.13 -7.91 -0.46
C ARG A 60 -0.73 -8.06 0.13
N GLN A 61 0.16 -7.11 -0.12
CA GLN A 61 1.53 -7.12 0.39
C GLN A 61 1.55 -7.10 1.92
N GLN A 62 0.77 -6.20 2.54
CA GLN A 62 0.61 -6.18 4.00
C GLN A 62 0.11 -7.52 4.55
N LYS A 63 -0.97 -8.08 3.99
CA LYS A 63 -1.49 -9.38 4.46
C LYS A 63 -0.50 -10.52 4.28
N SER A 64 0.27 -10.53 3.19
CA SER A 64 1.31 -11.53 2.96
C SER A 64 2.44 -11.38 3.97
N PHE A 65 2.85 -10.14 4.26
CA PHE A 65 3.87 -9.83 5.26
C PHE A 65 3.44 -10.26 6.65
N GLU A 66 2.24 -9.87 7.10
CA GLU A 66 1.65 -10.27 8.39
C GLU A 66 1.59 -11.80 8.55
N LYS A 67 1.27 -12.54 7.47
CA LYS A 67 1.28 -14.01 7.49
C LYS A 67 2.70 -14.58 7.57
N GLY A 68 3.66 -13.96 6.87
CA GLY A 68 5.07 -14.33 6.92
C GLY A 68 5.70 -14.09 8.29
N THR A 69 5.42 -12.94 8.90
CA THR A 69 5.88 -12.60 10.25
C THR A 69 5.22 -13.48 11.30
N SER A 70 3.92 -13.76 11.20
CA SER A 70 3.23 -14.71 12.10
C SER A 70 3.87 -16.09 12.08
N LYS A 71 4.28 -16.59 10.91
CA LYS A 71 5.02 -17.85 10.82
C LYS A 71 6.40 -17.73 11.47
N LYS A 72 7.16 -16.67 11.18
CA LYS A 72 8.50 -16.46 11.73
C LYS A 72 8.50 -16.35 13.27
N ILE A 73 7.49 -15.70 13.86
CA ILE A 73 7.32 -15.58 15.32
C ILE A 73 7.00 -16.95 15.96
N ILE A 74 6.18 -17.80 15.32
CA ILE A 74 5.89 -19.15 15.84
C ILE A 74 7.16 -20.01 15.86
N TYR A 75 7.97 -19.95 14.80
CA TYR A 75 9.23 -20.72 14.75
C TYR A 75 10.28 -20.22 15.75
N ASN A 76 10.35 -18.91 16.01
CA ASN A 76 11.35 -18.34 16.92
C ASN A 76 11.03 -18.50 18.41
N ASN A 77 9.78 -18.82 18.79
CA ASN A 77 9.38 -19.09 20.18
C ASN A 77 9.40 -20.58 20.55
N SER A 78 9.93 -21.44 19.66
CA SER A 78 10.05 -22.89 19.86
C SER A 78 11.52 -23.34 19.94
N GLN A 79 12.43 -22.46 20.35
CA GLN A 79 13.84 -22.74 20.67
C GLN A 79 14.10 -22.28 22.10
#